data_AF-A0A7C1ZYQ6-F1
#
_entry.id   AF-A0A7C1ZYQ6-F1
#
_cell.length_a   1.000
_cell.length_b   1.000
_cell.length_c   1.000
_cell.angle_alpha   90.00
_cell.angle_beta   90.00
_cell.angle_gamma   90.00
#
_symmetry.space_group_name_H-M   'P 1'
#
loop_
_entity.id
_entity.type
_entity.pdbx_description
1 polymer ?
#
loop_
_entity_poly.entity_id
_entity_poly.type
_entity_poly.pdbx_seq_one_letter_code
_entity_poly.pdbx_strand_id
1 'polypeptide(L)' 'MVRKGSASSEASEGSWCDCVAGAVPISKVLELMDSVGFIECEHVGLTNYRTSDHTVGGTFRAKKPLEISYRSQPKR' A
#
# COMPACT_ATOMS: atom_id res chain seq x y z
N MET A 1 -18.04 -23.39 -25.58
CA MET A 1 -16.97 -23.94 -24.71
C MET A 1 -16.22 -22.79 -24.07
N VAL A 2 -16.54 -22.43 -22.82
CA VAL A 2 -15.82 -21.38 -22.08
C VAL A 2 -14.65 -22.06 -21.35
N ARG A 3 -13.41 -21.75 -21.75
CA ARG A 3 -12.23 -22.26 -21.06
C ARG A 3 -12.06 -21.53 -19.73
N LYS A 4 -12.21 -22.29 -18.65
CA LYS A 4 -11.92 -21.91 -17.26
C LYS A 4 -10.40 -21.86 -17.12
N GLY A 5 -9.80 -20.67 -17.20
CA GLY A 5 -8.38 -20.44 -16.94
C GLY A 5 -8.18 -20.10 -15.47
N SER A 6 -7.58 -21.01 -14.72
CA SER A 6 -7.13 -20.83 -13.35
C SER A 6 -6.22 -19.60 -13.26
N ALA A 7 -6.55 -18.63 -12.40
CA ALA A 7 -5.69 -17.49 -12.12
C ALA A 7 -4.48 -17.97 -11.29
N SER A 8 -3.48 -18.54 -11.95
CA SER A 8 -2.14 -18.63 -11.37
C SER A 8 -1.53 -17.25 -11.48
N SER A 9 -1.36 -16.58 -10.33
CA SER A 9 -0.50 -15.40 -10.19
C SER A 9 0.94 -15.81 -10.42
N GLU A 10 1.29 -16.15 -11.66
CA GLU A 10 2.67 -16.27 -12.11
C GLU A 10 3.17 -14.82 -12.17
N ALA A 11 3.96 -14.42 -11.18
CA ALA A 11 4.67 -13.15 -11.21
C ALA A 11 5.67 -13.20 -12.38
N SER A 12 5.21 -12.77 -13.56
CA SER A 12 6.08 -12.50 -14.71
C SER A 12 7.20 -11.57 -14.28
N GLU A 13 8.44 -11.83 -14.70
CA GLU A 13 9.54 -10.88 -14.58
C GLU A 13 9.08 -9.51 -15.13
N GLY A 14 8.92 -8.52 -14.24
CA GLY A 14 8.38 -7.20 -14.57
C GLY A 14 7.11 -6.79 -13.80
N SER A 15 6.34 -7.73 -13.23
CA SER A 15 5.11 -7.43 -12.47
C SER A 15 5.34 -6.54 -11.23
N TRP A 16 6.57 -6.52 -10.72
CA TRP A 16 6.97 -5.62 -9.62
C TRP A 16 6.96 -4.14 -10.04
N CYS A 17 7.15 -3.84 -11.33
CA CYS A 17 7.15 -2.48 -11.87
C CYS A 17 5.73 -1.94 -12.13
N ASP A 18 4.72 -2.82 -12.16
CA ASP A 18 3.31 -2.44 -12.34
C ASP A 18 2.60 -2.12 -11.01
N CYS A 19 3.32 -2.21 -9.89
CA CYS A 19 2.77 -1.95 -8.54
C CYS A 19 1.54 -2.81 -8.19
N VAL A 20 1.28 -3.91 -8.90
CA VAL A 20 0.12 -4.80 -8.68
C VAL A 20 0.40 -5.82 -7.58
N ALA A 21 1.57 -6.47 -7.63
CA ALA A 21 1.94 -7.51 -6.68
C ALA A 21 2.06 -7.00 -5.22
N GLY A 22 2.32 -5.69 -5.05
CA GLY A 22 2.39 -5.01 -3.76
C GLY A 22 1.13 -4.24 -3.37
N ALA A 23 0.00 -4.43 -4.07
CA ALA A 23 -1.23 -3.71 -3.76
C ALA A 23 -1.77 -4.14 -2.37
N VAL A 24 -2.06 -3.15 -1.53
CA VAL A 24 -2.54 -3.36 -0.15
C VAL A 24 -3.92 -2.70 0.01
N PRO A 25 -4.87 -3.32 0.72
CA PRO A 25 -6.15 -2.68 1.04
C PRO A 25 -5.95 -1.34 1.76
N ILE A 26 -6.80 -0.35 1.47
CA ILE A 26 -6.74 1.00 2.07
C ILE A 26 -6.69 0.94 3.60
N SER A 27 -7.53 0.09 4.22
CA SER A 27 -7.55 -0.09 5.68
C SER A 27 -6.20 -0.53 6.24
N LYS A 28 -5.52 -1.46 5.54
CA LYS A 28 -4.21 -1.96 5.95
C LYS A 28 -3.11 -0.92 5.81
N VAL A 29 -3.20 -0.04 4.81
CA VAL A 29 -2.29 1.11 4.69
C VAL A 29 -2.48 2.08 5.87
N LEU A 30 -3.71 2.39 6.25
CA LEU A 30 -4.00 3.25 7.40
C LEU A 30 -3.51 2.64 8.72
N GLU A 31 -3.78 1.35 8.94
CA GLU A 31 -3.26 0.61 10.09
C GLU A 31 -1.72 0.65 10.13
N LEU A 32 -1.07 0.47 8.99
CA LEU A 32 0.39 0.52 8.90
C LEU A 32 0.93 1.91 9.25
N MET A 33 0.33 2.97 8.69
CA MET A 33 0.73 4.35 8.95
C MET A 33 0.62 4.70 10.44
N ASP A 34 -0.47 4.31 11.09
CA ASP A 34 -0.65 4.46 12.53
C ASP A 34 0.42 3.66 13.33
N SER A 35 0.66 2.40 12.94
CA SER A 35 1.62 1.52 13.64
C SER A 35 3.07 2.01 13.60
N VAL A 36 3.46 2.76 12.57
CA VAL A 36 4.80 3.36 12.46
C VAL A 36 4.89 4.75 13.12
N GLY A 37 3.79 5.23 13.69
CA GLY A 37 3.73 6.46 14.48
C GLY A 37 3.37 7.72 13.68
N PHE A 38 2.84 7.60 12.45
CA PHE A 38 2.20 8.76 11.83
C PHE A 38 0.91 9.11 12.57
N ILE A 39 0.57 10.40 12.59
CA ILE A 39 -0.66 10.91 13.19
C ILE A 39 -1.56 11.53 12.11
N GLU A 40 -2.85 11.66 12.41
CA GLU A 40 -3.85 12.21 11.47
C GLU A 40 -3.83 11.48 10.11
N CYS A 41 -3.74 10.15 10.15
CA CYS A 41 -3.73 9.28 8.97
C CYS A 41 -5.11 9.19 8.34
N GLU A 42 -5.25 9.56 7.08
CA GLU A 42 -6.50 9.45 6.34
C GLU A 42 -6.29 9.10 4.86
N HIS A 43 -7.32 8.47 4.30
CA HIS A 43 -7.44 8.29 2.86
C HIS A 43 -8.18 9.48 2.28
N VAL A 44 -7.52 10.21 1.38
CA VAL A 44 -8.03 11.45 0.77
C VAL A 44 -8.93 11.15 -0.43
N GLY A 45 -8.64 10.07 -1.15
CA GLY A 45 -9.44 9.67 -2.31
C GLY A 45 -8.69 8.76 -3.28
N LEU A 46 -9.45 8.18 -4.21
CA LEU A 46 -8.90 7.39 -5.30
C LEU A 46 -8.44 8.30 -6.45
N THR A 47 -7.45 7.83 -7.20
CA THR A 47 -6.99 8.47 -8.44
C THR A 47 -7.56 7.78 -9.67
N ASN A 48 -7.32 8.36 -10.85
CA ASN A 48 -7.65 7.71 -12.13
C ASN A 48 -6.56 6.75 -12.61
N TYR A 49 -5.48 6.56 -11.83
CA TYR A 49 -4.42 5.62 -12.16
C TYR A 49 -4.85 4.19 -11.81
N ARG A 50 -4.85 3.30 -12.80
CA ARG A 50 -5.19 1.89 -12.64
C ARG A 50 -4.09 1.02 -13.21
N THR A 51 -3.75 -0.02 -12.47
CA THR A 51 -2.75 -1.02 -12.87
C THR A 51 -3.37 -2.37 -13.18
N SER A 52 -4.63 -2.58 -12.80
CA SER A 52 -5.47 -3.72 -13.18
C SER A 52 -6.95 -3.37 -12.98
N ASP A 53 -7.85 -4.30 -13.33
CA ASP A 53 -9.31 -4.15 -13.11
C ASP A 53 -9.68 -4.01 -11.63
N HIS A 54 -8.82 -4.49 -10.73
CA HIS A 54 -9.07 -4.54 -9.29
C HIS A 54 -8.10 -3.66 -8.47
N THR A 55 -7.15 -2.99 -9.13
CA THR A 55 -6.18 -2.10 -8.46
C THR A 55 -6.29 -0.68 -9.00
N VAL A 56 -6.49 0.25 -8.07
CA VAL A 56 -6.62 1.68 -8.33
C VAL A 56 -5.71 2.43 -7.37
N GLY A 57 -5.08 3.50 -7.85
CA GLY A 57 -4.26 4.35 -7.00
C GLY A 57 -5.10 5.05 -5.92
N GLY A 58 -4.54 5.15 -4.72
CA GLY A 58 -5.13 5.89 -3.60
C GLY A 58 -4.18 6.99 -3.13
N THR A 59 -4.75 8.13 -2.75
CA THR A 59 -4.03 9.25 -2.14
C THR A 59 -4.25 9.22 -0.64
N PHE A 60 -3.18 9.33 0.12
CA PHE A 60 -3.20 9.32 1.58
C PHE A 60 -2.56 10.60 2.12
N ARG A 61 -3.05 11.05 3.27
CA ARG A 61 -2.46 12.15 4.02
C ARG A 61 -2.17 11.66 5.44
N ALA A 62 -1.03 12.10 5.95
CA ALA A 62 -0.63 11.91 7.34
C ALA A 62 0.34 13.02 7.74
N LYS A 63 0.45 13.23 9.04
CA LYS A 63 1.45 14.12 9.62
C LYS A 63 2.53 13.29 10.32
N LYS A 64 3.78 13.71 10.12
CA LYS A 64 4.88 13.26 10.98
C LYS A 64 4.61 13.81 12.39
N PRO A 65 4.73 13.00 13.45
CA PRO A 65 4.56 13.49 14.81
C PRO A 65 5.59 14.59 15.09
N LEU A 66 5.18 15.60 15.86
CA LEU A 66 6.09 16.63 16.34
C LEU A 66 7.15 15.96 17.22
N GLU A 67 8.42 16.25 16.93
CA GLU A 67 9.56 15.56 17.51
C GLU A 67 9.57 15.67 19.05
N ILE A 68 9.42 14.53 19.73
CA ILE A 68 10.09 14.31 21.01
C ILE A 68 11.19 13.29 20.69
N SER A 69 12.44 13.71 20.83
CA SER A 69 13.63 12.93 20.51
C SER A 69 13.64 11.57 21.23
N TYR A 70 13.25 10.50 20.53
CA TYR A 70 13.50 9.14 21.02
C TYR A 70 14.79 8.60 20.40
N ARG A 71 15.88 8.94 21.11
CA ARG A 71 17.00 8.06 21.48
C ARG A 71 17.04 6.71 20.73
N SER A 72 18.09 6.55 19.94
CA SER A 72 18.80 5.30 19.60
C SER A 72 18.07 3.99 19.93
N GLN A 73 17.46 3.34 18.93
CA GLN A 73 17.09 1.94 19.02
C GLN A 73 18.35 1.10 19.34
N PRO A 74 18.37 0.25 20.38
CA PRO A 74 19.48 -0.67 20.57
C PRO A 74 19.46 -1.71 19.45
N LYS A 75 20.58 -1.84 18.72
CA LYS A 75 20.81 -2.96 17.80
C LYS A 75 20.68 -4.26 18.61
N ARG A 76 19.76 -5.14 18.18
CA ARG A 76 19.77 -6.55 18.58
C ARG A 76 20.93 -7.27 17.91
#